data_AF-A0A822ZTQ2-F1
#
_entry.id   AF-A0A822ZTQ2-F1
#
_cell.length_a   1.000
_cell.length_b   1.000
_cell.length_c   1.000
_cell.angle_alpha   90.00
_cell.angle_beta   90.00
_cell.angle_gamma   90.00
#
_symmetry.space_group_name_H-M   'P 1'
#
loop_
_entity.id
_entity.type
_entity.pdbx_description
1 polymer ?
#
loop_
_entity_poly.entity_id
_entity_poly.type
_entity_poly.pdbx_seq_one_letter_code
_entity_poly.pdbx_strand_id
1 'polypeptide(L)' 'MFSTVLNYISTSILGEGPEGGRDRAVPRARKWIHDHGGATTIPSWGKTWLSIFGVYEWEGSNPMPPEFWLLPSFFP' A
#
# COMPACT_ATOMS: atom_id res chain seq x y z
N MET A 1 1.87 -9.35 2.21
CA MET A 1 2.10 -8.15 1.38
C MET A 1 1.52 -6.90 2.03
N PHE A 2 0.19 -6.80 2.20
CA PHE A 2 -0.51 -5.62 2.77
C PHE A 2 0.13 -5.02 4.03
N SER A 3 0.13 -5.76 5.14
CA SER A 3 0.63 -5.25 6.42
C SER A 3 2.13 -4.93 6.37
N THR A 4 2.94 -5.77 5.72
CA THR A 4 4.39 -5.54 5.64
C THR A 4 4.73 -4.29 4.85
N VAL A 5 4.11 -4.06 3.69
CA VAL A 5 4.36 -2.87 2.86
C VAL A 5 3.90 -1.61 3.57
N LEU A 6 2.68 -1.60 4.13
CA LEU A 6 2.17 -0.41 4.80
C LEU A 6 2.99 -0.06 6.05
N ASN A 7 3.34 -1.03 6.89
CA ASN A 7 4.18 -0.76 8.06
C ASN A 7 5.61 -0.36 7.65
N TYR A 8 6.16 -0.96 6.59
CA TYR A 8 7.45 -0.54 6.03
C TYR A 8 7.42 0.95 5.62
N ILE A 9 6.37 1.39 4.91
CA ILE A 9 6.18 2.80 4.56
C ILE A 9 5.99 3.67 5.81
N SER A 10 5.20 3.20 6.79
CA SER A 10 5.03 3.92 8.06
C SER A 10 6.36 4.15 8.78
N THR A 11 7.27 3.17 8.80
CA THR A 11 8.61 3.38 9.38
C THR A 11 9.38 4.47 8.65
N SER A 12 9.32 4.53 7.31
CA SER A 12 9.95 5.60 6.53
C SER A 12 9.33 6.97 6.82
N ILE A 13 7.99 7.06 6.95
CA ILE A 13 7.29 8.31 7.31
C ILE A 13 7.70 8.78 8.72
N LEU A 14 7.92 7.84 9.64
CA LEU A 14 8.39 8.14 11.00
C LEU A 14 9.89 8.48 11.08
N GLY A 15 10.59 8.54 9.94
CA GLY A 15 11.99 8.95 9.87
C GLY A 15 13.01 7.83 10.01
N GLU A 16 12.60 6.56 10.03
CA GLU A 16 13.53 5.44 10.00
C GLU A 16 14.25 5.36 8.65
N GLY A 17 15.58 5.30 8.70
CA GLY A 17 16.40 5.13 7.51
C GLY A 17 16.30 3.72 6.89
N PRO A 18 16.85 3.50 5.69
CA PRO A 18 16.86 2.21 5.01
C PRO A 18 17.45 1.05 5.81
N GLU A 19 18.37 1.36 6.72
CA GLU A 19 19.04 0.42 7.63
C GLU A 19 18.50 0.48 9.07
N GLY A 20 17.42 1.24 9.29
CA GLY A 20 16.83 1.54 10.59
C GLY A 20 15.88 0.48 11.13
N GLY A 21 15.21 0.86 12.21
CA GLY A 21 14.30 0.03 12.98
C GLY A 21 15.02 -0.96 13.90
N ARG A 22 14.34 -1.34 14.98
CA ARG A 22 14.81 -2.36 15.92
C ARG A 22 15.19 -3.65 15.19
N ASP A 23 16.35 -4.20 15.51
CA ASP A 23 16.86 -5.45 14.92
C ASP A 23 16.86 -5.45 13.37
N ARG A 24 17.16 -4.28 12.78
CA ARG A 24 17.18 -4.05 11.33
C ARG A 24 15.84 -4.42 10.67
N ALA A 25 14.73 -4.04 11.30
CA ALA A 25 13.38 -4.34 10.81
C ALA A 25 13.11 -3.79 9.40
N VAL A 26 13.59 -2.57 9.08
CA VAL A 26 13.38 -1.93 7.77
C VAL A 26 13.99 -2.74 6.61
N PRO A 27 15.29 -3.08 6.60
CA PRO A 27 15.87 -3.85 5.51
C PRO A 27 15.33 -5.30 5.47
N ARG A 28 14.96 -5.89 6.61
CA ARG A 28 14.29 -7.21 6.64
C ARG A 28 12.92 -7.19 6.00
N ALA A 29 12.10 -6.17 6.30
CA ALA A 29 10.80 -5.99 5.68
C ALA A 29 10.94 -5.75 4.18
N ARG A 30 11.89 -4.91 3.74
CA ARG A 30 12.21 -4.69 2.33
C ARG A 30 12.58 -6.00 1.63
N LYS A 31 13.48 -6.80 2.21
CA LYS A 31 13.85 -8.11 1.66
C LYS A 31 12.64 -9.02 1.53
N TRP A 32 11.84 -9.14 2.58
CA TRP A 32 10.63 -9.95 2.57
C TRP A 32 9.65 -9.52 1.48
N ILE A 33 9.45 -8.22 1.28
CA ILE A 33 8.59 -7.68 0.21
C ILE A 33 9.10 -8.13 -1.16
N HIS A 34 10.39 -7.98 -1.46
CA HIS A 34 10.95 -8.39 -2.75
C HIS A 34 10.88 -9.91 -2.98
N ASP A 35 11.20 -10.71 -1.96
CA ASP A 35 11.14 -12.18 -2.04
C ASP A 35 9.71 -12.71 -2.29
N HIS A 36 8.67 -11.93 -1.96
CA HIS A 36 7.26 -12.32 -2.07
C HIS A 36 6.52 -11.58 -3.21
N GLY A 37 7.23 -11.22 -4.28
CA GLY A 37 6.63 -10.66 -5.49
C GLY A 37 6.50 -9.13 -5.51
N GLY A 38 7.01 -8.45 -4.49
CA GLY A 38 7.07 -6.99 -4.45
C GLY A 38 5.74 -6.32 -4.10
N ALA A 39 5.79 -5.00 -3.90
CA ALA A 39 4.66 -4.20 -3.45
C ALA A 39 3.49 -4.15 -4.47
N THR A 40 3.72 -4.51 -5.74
CA THR A 40 2.67 -4.56 -6.77
C THR A 40 1.63 -5.67 -6.53
N THR A 41 1.96 -6.69 -5.73
CA THR A 41 1.05 -7.79 -5.34
C THR A 41 0.15 -7.44 -4.14
N ILE A 42 0.19 -6.19 -3.67
CA ILE A 42 -0.64 -5.72 -2.57
C ILE A 42 -2.15 -5.72 -2.95
N PRO A 43 -3.06 -6.05 -2.01
CA PRO A 43 -4.51 -6.00 -2.29
C PRO A 43 -5.01 -4.57 -2.59
N SER A 44 -6.24 -4.47 -3.10
CA SER A 44 -6.87 -3.23 -3.60
C SER A 44 -6.70 -2.04 -2.66
N TRP A 45 -7.07 -2.19 -1.39
CA TRP A 45 -6.93 -1.13 -0.37
C TRP A 45 -5.48 -0.69 -0.16
N GLY A 46 -4.53 -1.60 -0.32
CA GLY A 46 -3.11 -1.26 -0.27
C GLY A 46 -2.69 -0.41 -1.46
N LYS A 47 -3.15 -0.76 -2.67
CA LYS A 47 -2.88 0.05 -3.87
C LYS A 47 -3.43 1.46 -3.74
N THR A 48 -4.63 1.62 -3.17
CA THR A 48 -5.20 2.93 -2.87
C THR A 48 -4.28 3.75 -1.96
N TRP A 49 -3.81 3.20 -0.84
CA TRP A 49 -2.86 3.89 0.05
C TRP A 49 -1.54 4.23 -0.63
N LEU A 50 -0.96 3.29 -1.41
CA LEU A 50 0.27 3.55 -2.16
C LEU A 50 0.09 4.67 -3.19
N SER A 51 -1.08 4.75 -3.83
CA SER A 51 -1.41 5.80 -4.80
C SER A 51 -1.59 7.16 -4.11
N ILE A 52 -2.22 7.18 -2.93
CA ILE A 52 -2.31 8.37 -2.07
C ILE A 52 -0.91 8.87 -1.68
N PHE A 53 0.01 7.97 -1.36
CA PHE A 53 1.40 8.33 -1.05
C PHE A 53 2.24 8.67 -2.29
N GLY A 54 1.70 8.55 -3.51
CA GLY A 54 2.41 8.88 -4.75
C GLY A 54 3.50 7.87 -5.16
N VAL A 55 3.46 6.64 -4.65
CA VAL A 55 4.44 5.58 -4.96
C VAL A 55 3.85 4.43 -5.78
N TYR A 56 2.62 4.59 -6.26
CA TYR A 56 1.92 3.66 -7.14
C TYR A 56 0.96 4.45 -8.05
N GLU A 57 0.87 4.06 -9.32
CA GLU A 57 -0.01 4.73 -10.29
C GLU A 57 -1.47 4.41 -10.03
N TRP A 58 -2.33 5.43 -10.04
CA TRP A 58 -3.79 5.26 -9.84
C TRP A 58 -4.42 4.32 -10.86
N GLU A 59 -3.88 4.28 -12.09
CA GLU A 59 -4.31 3.39 -13.18
C GLU A 59 -4.17 1.89 -12.82
N GLY A 60 -3.32 1.54 -11.84
CA GLY A 60 -3.16 0.17 -11.35
C GLY A 60 -4.21 -0.25 -10.30
N SER A 61 -5.06 0.69 -9.86
CA SER A 61 -6.12 0.47 -8.88
C SER A 61 -7.48 0.25 -9.56
N ASN A 62 -8.29 -0.66 -9.03
CA ASN A 62 -9.68 -0.77 -9.47
C ASN A 62 -10.41 0.52 -9.09
N PRO A 63 -11.19 1.12 -10.01
CA PRO A 63 -11.91 2.35 -9.71
C PRO A 63 -12.99 2.11 -8.65
N MET A 64 -13.17 3.10 -7.76
CA MET A 64 -14.36 3.23 -6.92
C MET A 64 -15.12 4.48 -7.38
N PRO A 65 -16.02 4.33 -8.37
CA PRO A 65 -16.74 5.45 -8.96
C PRO A 65 -17.62 6.14 -7.89
N PRO A 66 -17.42 7.44 -7.62
CA PRO A 66 -18.32 8.17 -6.73
C PRO A 66 -19.75 8.28 -7.29
N GLU A 67 -19.96 8.04 -8.57
CA GLU A 67 -21.28 8.03 -9.22
C GLU A 67 -22.21 6.97 -8.61
N PHE A 68 -21.68 5.93 -7.95
CA PHE A 68 -22.51 4.97 -7.21
C PHE A 68 -23.34 5.61 -6.10
N TRP A 69 -22.89 6.73 -5.53
CA TRP A 69 -23.67 7.47 -4.52
C TRP A 69 -24.91 8.15 -5.10
N LEU A 70 -25.02 8.27 -6.43
CA LEU A 70 -26.17 8.86 -7.12
C LEU A 70 -27.24 7.82 -7.47
N LEU A 71 -26.96 6.53 -7.26
CA LEU A 71 -27.92 5.46 -7.56
C LEU A 71 -29.12 5.53 -6.62
N PRO A 72 -30.34 5.24 -7.11
CA PRO A 72 -31.51 5.09 -6.24
C PRO A 72 -31.28 4.00 -5.20
N SER A 73 -31.85 4.14 -4.00
CA SER A 73 -31.67 3.16 -2.91
C SER A 73 -32.21 1.75 -3.21
N PHE A 74 -33.05 1.61 -4.24
CA PHE A 74 -33.57 0.33 -4.71
C PHE A 74 -32.70 -0.32 -5.79
N PHE A 75 -31.69 0.40 -6.31
CA PHE A 75 -30.74 -0.14 -7.27
C PHE A 75 -29.83 -1.16 -6.57
N PRO A 76 -29.54 -2.32 -7.19
CA PRO A 76 -28.75 -3.38 -6.57
C PRO A 76 -27.32 -2.95 -6.22
#